data_AF-A0A2V7KXY1-F1
#
_entry.id   AF-A0A2V7KXY1-F1
#
_cell.length_a   1.000
_cell.length_b   1.000
_cell.length_c   1.000
_cell.angle_alpha   90.00
_cell.angle_beta   90.00
_cell.angle_gamma   90.00
#
_symmetry.space_group_name_H-M   'P 1'
#
loop_
_entity.id
_entity.type
_entity.pdbx_description
1 polymer ?
#
loop_
_entity_poly.entity_id
_entity_poly.type
_entity_poly.pdbx_seq_one_letter_code
_entity_poly.pdbx_strand_id
1 'polypeptide(L)'
;MKAVPDRTEDFLAQRLDAARDLYILALALGERGPRQFGTLIQEARLHFIQVIEEARVAGLNTIDIQNTLASHNVDLADTIRPDLRERLDELLRAHANPR
;
A
#
# COMPACT_ATOMS: atom_id res chain seq x y z
N MET A 1 -22.98 -19.05 20.90
CA MET A 1 -21.77 -19.46 20.17
C MET A 1 -21.20 -18.22 19.50
N LYS A 2 -19.97 -17.80 19.83
CA LYS A 2 -19.28 -16.75 19.08
C LYS A 2 -18.92 -17.34 17.72
N ALA A 3 -19.40 -16.73 16.63
CA ALA A 3 -18.97 -17.09 15.30
C ALA A 3 -17.44 -17.02 15.25
N VAL A 4 -16.80 -18.09 14.78
CA VAL A 4 -15.39 -18.04 14.42
C VAL A 4 -15.32 -17.03 13.27
N PRO A 5 -14.54 -15.93 13.38
CA PRO A 5 -14.36 -15.01 12.26
C PRO A 5 -13.96 -15.84 11.05
N ASP A 6 -14.63 -15.63 9.91
CA ASP A 6 -14.31 -16.38 8.71
C ASP A 6 -12.86 -16.06 8.37
N ARG A 7 -11.94 -17.02 8.56
CA ARG A 7 -10.50 -16.82 8.39
C ARG A 7 -10.16 -16.24 7.01
N THR A 8 -11.07 -16.42 6.06
CA THR A 8 -11.06 -15.87 4.71
C THR A 8 -11.20 -14.34 4.71
N GLU A 9 -12.13 -13.78 5.50
CA GLU A 9 -12.35 -12.33 5.61
C GLU A 9 -11.15 -11.65 6.27
N ASP A 10 -10.65 -12.19 7.38
CA ASP A 10 -9.47 -11.66 8.08
C ASP A 10 -8.22 -11.68 7.18
N PHE A 11 -8.04 -12.76 6.41
CA PHE A 11 -6.94 -12.89 5.46
C PHE A 11 -7.03 -11.86 4.33
N LEU A 12 -8.21 -11.66 3.77
CA LEU A 12 -8.43 -10.70 2.69
C LEU A 12 -8.30 -9.25 3.18
N ALA A 13 -8.76 -8.94 4.41
CA ALA A 13 -8.55 -7.65 5.03
C ALA A 13 -7.05 -7.35 5.21
N GLN A 14 -6.28 -8.32 5.72
CA GLN A 14 -4.82 -8.19 5.86
C GLN A 14 -4.12 -8.00 4.51
N ARG A 15 -4.55 -8.74 3.47
CA ARG A 15 -4.02 -8.55 2.10
C ARG A 15 -4.34 -7.18 1.55
N LEU A 16 -5.55 -6.67 1.81
CA LEU A 16 -5.96 -5.35 1.36
C LEU A 16 -5.16 -4.24 2.03
N ASP A 17 -4.92 -4.34 3.35
CA ASP A 17 -4.03 -3.43 4.07
C ASP A 17 -2.59 -3.48 3.53
N ALA A 18 -2.03 -4.68 3.35
CA ALA A 18 -0.67 -4.85 2.83
C ALA A 18 -0.51 -4.28 1.41
N ALA A 19 -1.51 -4.49 0.54
CA ALA A 19 -1.50 -3.96 -0.82
C ALA A 19 -1.59 -2.43 -0.83
N ARG A 20 -2.40 -1.83 0.06
CA ARG A 20 -2.48 -0.38 0.25
C ARG A 20 -1.10 0.16 0.64
N ASP A 21 -0.49 -0.43 1.66
CA ASP A 21 0.78 0.04 2.20
C ASP A 21 1.90 -0.05 1.15
N LEU A 22 1.92 -1.12 0.35
CA LEU A 22 2.85 -1.26 -0.78
C LEU A 22 2.67 -0.15 -1.82
N TYR A 23 1.42 0.17 -2.16
CA TYR A 23 1.13 1.24 -3.12
C TYR A 23 1.55 2.61 -2.60
N ILE A 24 1.26 2.92 -1.34
CA ILE A 24 1.69 4.18 -0.70
C ILE A 24 3.22 4.27 -0.67
N LEU A 25 3.91 3.17 -0.32
CA LEU A 25 5.36 3.12 -0.31
C LEU A 25 5.95 3.39 -1.70
N ALA A 26 5.37 2.79 -2.74
CA ALA A 26 5.80 3.00 -4.11
C ALA A 26 5.62 4.46 -4.54
N LEU A 27 4.49 5.10 -4.19
CA LEU A 27 4.28 6.53 -4.44
C LEU A 27 5.33 7.39 -3.75
N ALA A 28 5.61 7.14 -2.47
CA ALA A 28 6.61 7.89 -1.72
C ALA A 28 8.04 7.70 -2.27
N LEU A 29 8.38 6.50 -2.75
CA LEU A 29 9.63 6.23 -3.49
C LEU A 29 9.67 7.00 -4.82
N GLY A 30 8.54 7.12 -5.52
CA GLY A 30 8.44 7.87 -6.77
C GLY A 30 8.68 9.36 -6.61
N GLU A 31 8.17 9.96 -5.53
CA GLU A 31 8.35 11.39 -5.23
C GLU A 31 9.77 11.72 -4.73
N ARG A 32 10.39 10.80 -3.98
CA ARG A 32 11.69 11.05 -3.29
C ARG A 32 12.89 10.41 -3.98
N GLY A 33 12.67 9.46 -4.89
CA GLY A 33 13.70 8.64 -5.51
C GLY A 33 13.93 8.97 -6.99
N PRO A 34 14.96 8.38 -7.61
CA PRO A 34 15.21 8.50 -9.04
C PRO A 34 13.98 8.12 -9.88
N ARG A 35 13.80 8.81 -11.03
CA ARG A 35 12.69 8.61 -11.99
C ARG A 35 12.49 7.16 -12.47
N GLN A 36 13.47 6.29 -12.23
CA GLN A 36 13.44 4.86 -12.54
C GLN A 36 12.40 4.06 -11.75
N PHE A 37 11.82 4.60 -10.67
CA PHE A 37 10.78 3.90 -9.90
C PHE A 37 9.38 3.96 -10.54
N GLY A 38 9.20 4.60 -11.70
CA GLY A 38 7.91 4.67 -12.40
C GLY A 38 7.28 3.29 -12.66
N THR A 39 8.08 2.29 -13.03
CA THR A 39 7.59 0.91 -13.21
C THR A 39 7.13 0.29 -11.89
N LEU A 40 7.86 0.53 -10.79
CA LEU A 40 7.50 0.02 -9.46
C LEU A 40 6.16 0.58 -8.98
N ILE A 41 5.92 1.87 -9.21
CA ILE A 41 4.64 2.54 -8.89
C ILE A 41 3.50 1.92 -9.69
N GLN A 42 3.73 1.67 -10.98
CA GLN A 42 2.73 1.08 -11.86
C GLN A 42 2.38 -0.36 -11.44
N GLU A 43 3.37 -1.19 -11.14
CA GLU A 43 3.15 -2.57 -10.66
C GLU A 43 2.45 -2.61 -9.31
N ALA A 44 2.86 -1.75 -8.36
CA ALA A 44 2.20 -1.64 -7.06
C ALA A 44 0.74 -1.20 -7.19
N ARG A 45 0.45 -0.28 -8.12
CA ARG A 45 -0.92 0.15 -8.43
C ARG A 45 -1.75 -0.98 -9.01
N LEU A 46 -1.21 -1.74 -9.96
CA LEU A 46 -1.91 -2.88 -10.57
C LEU A 46 -2.22 -3.97 -9.55
N HIS A 47 -1.23 -4.32 -8.72
CA HIS A 47 -1.42 -5.28 -7.63
C HIS A 47 -2.52 -4.82 -6.65
N PHE A 48 -2.49 -3.54 -6.29
CA PHE A 48 -3.46 -2.96 -5.38
C PHE A 48 -4.89 -2.98 -5.94
N ILE A 49 -5.09 -2.64 -7.22
CA ILE A 49 -6.38 -2.74 -7.91
C ILE A 49 -6.92 -4.18 -7.88
N GLN A 50 -6.05 -5.17 -8.14
CA GLN A 50 -6.42 -6.58 -8.10
C GLN A 50 -6.91 -7.00 -6.71
N VAL A 51 -6.19 -6.62 -5.65
CA VAL A 51 -6.55 -6.97 -4.27
C VAL A 51 -7.85 -6.29 -3.82
N ILE A 52 -8.12 -5.04 -4.25
CA ILE A 52 -9.42 -4.41 -4.00
C ILE A 52 -10.55 -5.22 -4.65
N GLU A 53 -10.42 -5.61 -5.92
CA GLU A 53 -11.49 -6.34 -6.59
C GLU A 53 -11.69 -7.73 -5.99
N GLU A 54 -10.63 -8.43 -5.59
CA GLU A 54 -10.73 -9.67 -4.81
C GLU A 54 -11.49 -9.47 -3.49
N ALA A 55 -11.17 -8.41 -2.73
CA ALA A 55 -11.83 -8.09 -1.48
C ALA A 55 -13.31 -7.71 -1.69
N ARG A 56 -13.61 -6.94 -2.75
CA ARG A 56 -14.97 -6.55 -3.11
C ARG A 56 -15.83 -7.75 -3.49
N VAL A 57 -15.30 -8.67 -4.30
CA VAL A 57 -15.99 -9.92 -4.69
C VAL A 57 -16.27 -10.78 -3.46
N ALA A 58 -15.38 -10.75 -2.46
CA ALA A 58 -15.58 -11.43 -1.19
C ALA A 58 -16.53 -10.71 -0.21
N GLY A 59 -17.09 -9.55 -0.57
CA GLY A 59 -18.06 -8.81 0.25
C GLY A 59 -17.46 -7.88 1.30
N LEU A 60 -16.14 -7.62 1.27
CA LEU A 60 -15.50 -6.66 2.17
C LEU A 60 -15.83 -5.21 1.77
N ASN A 61 -15.96 -4.34 2.76
CA ASN A 61 -16.14 -2.91 2.52
C ASN A 61 -14.79 -2.28 2.10
N THR A 62 -14.64 -2.00 0.81
CA THR A 62 -13.44 -1.37 0.25
C THR A 62 -13.57 0.15 0.09
N ILE A 63 -14.71 0.75 0.46
CA ILE A 63 -15.03 2.16 0.19
C ILE A 63 -14.06 3.09 0.93
N ASP A 64 -13.77 2.82 2.20
CA ASP A 64 -12.89 3.68 3.01
C ASP A 64 -11.46 3.71 2.45
N ILE A 65 -10.98 2.58 1.94
CA ILE A 65 -9.67 2.47 1.30
C ILE A 65 -9.64 3.15 -0.08
N GLN A 66 -10.72 3.01 -0.87
CA GLN A 66 -10.86 3.73 -2.13
C GLN A 66 -10.90 5.25 -1.92
N ASN A 67 -11.59 5.72 -0.87
CA ASN A 67 -11.68 7.14 -0.53
C ASN A 67 -10.34 7.71 -0.07
N THR A 68 -9.61 6.98 0.78
CA THR A 68 -8.26 7.36 1.25
C THR A 68 -7.28 7.57 0.08
N LEU A 69 -7.50 6.85 -1.02
CA LEU A 69 -6.64 6.95 -2.21
C LEU A 69 -7.17 7.96 -3.21
N ALA A 70 -8.49 8.15 -3.32
CA ALA A 70 -9.07 9.18 -4.15
C ALA A 70 -8.68 10.58 -3.68
N SER A 71 -8.45 10.77 -2.37
CA SER A 71 -8.06 12.04 -1.75
C SER A 71 -6.63 12.51 -2.03
N HIS A 72 -5.99 12.05 -3.12
CA HIS A 72 -4.64 12.42 -3.58
C HIS A 72 -4.20 13.83 -3.13
N ASN A 73 -3.44 13.91 -2.05
CA ASN A 73 -2.76 15.10 -1.58
C ASN A 73 -1.39 14.68 -1.04
N VAL A 74 -0.46 15.64 -1.01
CA VAL A 74 0.96 15.53 -0.62
C VAL A 74 1.18 14.85 0.75
N ASP A 75 0.12 14.72 1.56
CA ASP A 75 0.13 14.12 2.91
C ASP A 75 0.09 12.58 2.94
N LEU A 76 0.08 11.89 1.79
CA LEU A 76 0.12 10.43 1.71
C LEU A 76 1.38 9.85 2.38
N ALA A 77 2.49 10.58 2.32
CA ALA A 77 3.68 10.20 3.05
C ALA A 77 3.41 10.10 4.56
N ASP A 78 2.54 10.95 5.12
CA ASP A 78 2.20 10.97 6.55
C ASP A 78 1.20 9.89 6.95
N THR A 79 0.52 9.28 5.98
CA THR A 79 -0.27 8.06 6.20
C THR A 79 0.55 6.77 6.18
N ILE A 80 1.84 6.84 5.80
CA ILE A 80 2.74 5.69 5.91
C ILE A 80 2.91 5.33 7.38
N ARG A 81 2.66 4.06 7.72
CA ARG A 81 2.89 3.57 9.07
C ARG A 81 4.34 3.83 9.51
N PRO A 82 4.60 4.21 10.77
CA PRO A 82 5.93 4.62 11.21
C PRO A 82 7.04 3.60 10.92
N ASP A 83 6.74 2.31 11.05
CA ASP A 83 7.63 1.18 10.76
C ASP A 83 8.01 1.11 9.27
N LEU A 84 7.06 1.35 8.37
CA LEU A 84 7.29 1.37 6.93
C LEU A 84 8.06 2.62 6.50
N ARG A 85 7.82 3.76 7.18
CA ARG A 85 8.55 5.01 6.94
C ARG A 85 10.02 4.87 7.30
N GLU A 86 10.34 4.23 8.42
CA GLU A 86 11.73 3.93 8.81
C GLU A 86 12.42 3.05 7.76
N ARG A 87 11.74 2.00 7.28
CA ARG A 87 12.26 1.10 6.25
C ARG A 87 12.48 1.80 4.90
N LEU A 88 11.59 2.71 4.54
CA LEU A 88 11.73 3.55 3.35
C LEU A 88 12.99 4.42 3.43
N ASP A 89 13.21 5.08 4.55
CA ASP A 89 14.37 5.93 4.76
C ASP A 89 15.68 5.12 4.74
N GLU A 90 15.69 3.90 5.28
CA GLU A 90 16.82 2.96 5.16
C GLU A 90 17.14 2.63 3.70
N LEU A 91 16.12 2.27 2.90
CA LEU A 91 16.30 1.94 1.48
C LEU A 91 16.79 3.14 0.67
N LEU A 92 16.26 4.33 0.92
CA LEU A 92 16.69 5.57 0.26
C LEU A 92 18.15 5.89 0.59
N ARG A 93 18.58 5.74 1.86
CA ARG A 93 19.99 5.93 2.25
C ARG A 93 20.92 4.92 1.60
N ALA A 94 20.52 3.65 1.52
CA ALA A 94 21.30 2.60 0.87
C ALA A 94 21.47 2.85 -0.64
N HIS A 95 20.48 3.46 -1.29
CA HIS A 95 20.55 3.78 -2.71
C HIS A 95 21.27 5.10 -3.04
N ALA A 96 21.22 6.08 -2.12
CA ALA A 96 21.94 7.35 -2.26
C ALA A 96 23.46 7.21 -2.03
N ASN A 97 23.90 6.14 -1.36
CA ASN A 97 25.31 5.87 -1.09
C ASN A 97 25.69 4.47 -1.61
N PRO A 98 25.72 4.27 -2.94
CA PRO A 98 26.18 3.02 -3.51
C PRO A 98 27.68 2.89 -3.21
N ARG A 99 28.07 1.82 -2.52
CA ARG A 99 29.48 1.47 -2.33
C ARG A 99 30.19 1.25 -3.67
#